data_AF-A0A936P469-F1
#
_entry.id   AF-A0A936P469-F1
#
_cell.length_a   1.000
_cell.length_b   1.000
_cell.length_c   1.000
_cell.angle_alpha   90.00
_cell.angle_beta   90.00
_cell.angle_gamma   90.00
#
_symmetry.space_group_name_H-M   'P 1'
#
loop_
_entity.id
_entity.type
_entity.pdbx_description
1 polymer ?
#
loop_
_entity_poly.entity_id
_entity_poly.type
_entity_poly.pdbx_seq_one_letter_code
_entity_poly.pdbx_strand_id
1 'polypeptide(L)'
;MRGLAWTLAVLILLLQYPLWLGKGSWLRVWELERDIAAQKTANQALETRNIQLAAEARDLHSGYDALDERARFELGMVKANEVFFHVMEPGIRPPTEVKRP
;
A
#
# COMPACT_ATOMS: atom_id res chain seq x y z
N MET A 1 13.53 70.08 12.09
CA MET A 1 12.21 69.41 11.84
C MET A 1 12.24 68.41 10.68
N ARG A 2 12.82 68.71 9.51
CA ARG A 2 12.79 67.83 8.33
C ARG A 2 13.67 66.56 8.41
N GLY A 3 14.82 66.61 9.08
CA GLY A 3 15.73 65.45 9.21
C GLY A 3 15.19 64.32 10.08
N LEU A 4 14.34 64.64 11.07
CA LEU A 4 13.69 63.65 11.93
C LEU A 4 12.65 62.84 11.16
N ALA A 5 11.96 63.47 10.20
CA ALA A 5 10.99 62.79 9.33
C ALA A 5 11.68 61.77 8.41
N TRP A 6 12.86 62.10 7.87
CA TRP A 6 13.64 61.18 7.04
C TRP A 6 14.17 59.99 7.82
N THR A 7 14.68 60.21 9.04
CA THR A 7 15.15 59.12 9.90
C THR A 7 14.00 58.20 10.29
N LEU A 8 12.83 58.74 10.62
CA LEU A 8 11.65 57.93 10.92
C LEU A 8 11.15 57.16 9.70
N ALA A 9 11.14 57.78 8.52
CA ALA A 9 10.77 57.12 7.27
C ALA A 9 11.70 55.95 6.92
N VAL A 10 13.01 56.12 7.10
CA VAL A 10 14.00 55.04 6.90
C VAL A 10 13.78 53.91 7.92
N LEU A 11 13.51 54.24 9.18
CA LEU A 11 13.25 53.24 10.23
C LEU A 11 12.00 52.40 9.92
N ILE A 12 10.93 53.06 9.45
CA ILE A 12 9.69 52.42 9.03
C ILE A 12 9.95 51.50 7.83
N LEU A 13 10.69 51.97 6.82
CA LEU A 13 11.02 51.17 5.63
C LEU A 13 11.84 49.93 5.98
N LEU A 14 12.80 50.06 6.89
CA LEU A 14 13.63 48.96 7.40
C LEU A 14 12.79 47.89 8.11
N LEU A 15 11.71 48.29 8.78
CA LEU A 15 10.78 47.39 9.46
C LEU A 15 9.78 46.75 8.48
N GLN A 16 9.39 47.47 7.42
CA GLN A 16 8.45 47.00 6.39
C GLN A 16 9.10 46.06 5.36
N TYR A 17 10.37 46.25 5.05
CA TYR A 17 11.13 45.42 4.11
C TYR A 17 11.10 43.91 4.46
N PRO A 18 11.35 43.47 5.71
CA PRO A 18 11.25 42.07 6.10
C PRO A 18 9.80 41.55 6.13
N LEU A 19 8.77 42.39 6.04
CA LEU A 19 7.38 41.92 5.86
C LEU A 19 7.09 41.58 4.39
N TRP A 20 7.73 42.29 3.46
CA TRP A 20 7.63 42.02 2.02
C TRP A 20 8.53 40.86 1.56
N LEU A 21 9.72 40.71 2.17
CA LEU A 21 10.71 39.70 1.82
C LEU A 21 11.01 38.65 2.90
N GLY A 22 10.33 38.69 4.05
CA GLY A 22 10.60 37.76 5.15
C GLY A 22 9.95 36.40 4.97
N LYS A 23 9.63 35.74 6.09
CA LYS A 23 9.31 34.31 6.22
C LYS A 23 8.13 33.81 5.36
N GLY A 24 7.34 34.72 4.76
CA GLY A 24 6.26 34.43 3.80
C GLY A 24 6.45 35.06 2.42
N SER A 25 7.68 35.41 2.03
CA SER A 25 7.97 36.03 0.73
C SER A 25 7.45 35.15 -0.42
N TRP A 26 6.82 35.78 -1.42
CA TRP A 26 6.30 35.13 -2.63
C TRP A 26 7.35 34.25 -3.34
N LEU A 27 8.65 34.59 -3.22
CA LEU A 27 9.75 33.80 -3.75
C LEU A 27 9.84 32.41 -3.09
N ARG A 28 9.58 32.33 -1.78
CA ARG A 28 9.59 31.09 -1.01
C ARG A 28 8.39 30.21 -1.31
N VAL A 29 7.23 30.80 -1.59
CA VAL A 29 6.03 30.08 -2.04
C VAL A 29 6.30 29.40 -3.38
N TRP A 30 6.93 30.10 -4.32
CA TRP A 30 7.30 29.53 -5.62
C TRP A 30 8.32 28.39 -5.54
N GLU A 31 9.32 28.49 -4.65
CA GLU A 31 10.25 27.37 -4.39
C GLU A 31 9.53 26.18 -3.75
N LEU A 32 8.72 26.43 -2.72
CA LEU A 32 8.04 25.38 -1.99
C LEU A 32 6.98 24.66 -2.84
N GLU A 33 6.31 25.39 -3.74
CA GLU A 33 5.34 24.83 -4.68
C GLU A 33 6.02 23.98 -5.76
N ARG A 34 7.24 24.34 -6.19
CA ARG A 34 8.06 23.48 -7.07
C ARG A 34 8.50 22.19 -6.38
N ASP A 35 8.90 22.27 -5.12
CA ASP A 35 9.32 21.09 -4.35
C ASP A 35 8.13 20.13 -4.11
N ILE A 36 6.95 20.68 -3.79
CA ILE A 36 5.72 19.89 -3.63
C ILE A 36 5.33 19.21 -4.94
N ALA A 37 5.44 19.88 -6.09
CA ALA A 37 5.11 19.31 -7.39
C ALA A 37 6.05 18.15 -7.78
N ALA A 38 7.35 18.29 -7.51
CA ALA A 38 8.33 17.24 -7.76
C ALA A 38 8.06 16.00 -6.89
N GLN A 39 7.76 16.21 -5.61
CA GLN A 39 7.53 15.12 -4.66
C GLN A 39 6.20 14.40 -4.94
N LYS A 40 5.16 15.12 -5.38
CA LYS A 40 3.87 14.54 -5.78
C LYS A 40 4.01 13.61 -7.00
N THR A 41 4.81 14.01 -7.98
CA THR A 41 5.06 13.21 -9.19
C THR A 41 5.80 11.91 -8.87
N ALA A 42 6.81 11.98 -8.00
CA ALA A 42 7.55 10.80 -7.54
C ALA A 42 6.67 9.82 -6.74
N ASN A 43 5.82 10.34 -5.85
CA ASN A 43 4.89 9.50 -5.07
C ASN A 43 3.86 8.80 -5.95
N GLN A 44 3.30 9.46 -6.96
CA GLN A 44 2.35 8.84 -7.89
C GLN A 44 2.97 7.69 -8.69
N ALA A 45 4.23 7.84 -9.10
CA ALA A 45 4.95 6.77 -9.78
C ALA A 45 5.22 5.57 -8.87
N LEU A 46 5.54 5.80 -7.59
CA LEU A 46 5.73 4.74 -6.60
C LEU A 46 4.43 4.02 -6.24
N GLU A 47 3.33 4.77 -6.11
CA GLU A 47 2.00 4.20 -5.83
C GLU A 47 1.53 3.27 -6.96
N THR A 48 1.72 3.69 -8.21
CA THR A 48 1.38 2.87 -9.39
C THR A 48 2.15 1.54 -9.41
N ARG A 49 3.46 1.58 -9.12
CA ARG A 49 4.30 0.38 -9.03
C ARG A 49 3.91 -0.51 -7.86
N ASN A 50 3.55 0.07 -6.73
CA ASN A 50 3.11 -0.69 -5.56
C ASN A 50 1.81 -1.45 -5.86
N ILE A 51 0.87 -0.82 -6.54
CA ILE A 51 -0.38 -1.45 -6.99
C ILE A 51 -0.10 -2.62 -7.94
N GLN A 52 0.81 -2.45 -8.91
CA GLN A 52 1.21 -3.53 -9.81
C GLN A 52 1.87 -4.70 -9.06
N LEU A 53 2.84 -4.42 -8.20
CA LEU A 53 3.54 -5.45 -7.42
C LEU A 53 2.59 -6.18 -6.45
N ALA A 54 1.64 -5.46 -5.86
CA ALA A 54 0.62 -6.06 -4.99
C ALA A 54 -0.34 -6.96 -5.77
N ALA A 55 -0.67 -6.60 -7.02
CA ALA A 55 -1.46 -7.43 -7.90
C ALA A 55 -0.68 -8.69 -8.32
N GLU A 56 0.59 -8.54 -8.72
CA GLU A 56 1.47 -9.67 -9.07
C GLU A 56 1.65 -10.63 -7.88
N ALA A 57 1.87 -10.11 -6.68
CA ALA A 57 2.01 -10.93 -5.47
C ALA A 57 0.71 -11.70 -5.15
N ARG A 58 -0.45 -11.07 -5.38
CA ARG A 58 -1.75 -11.71 -5.18
C ARG A 58 -2.01 -12.81 -6.21
N ASP A 59 -1.69 -12.56 -7.47
CA ASP A 59 -1.80 -13.55 -8.54
C ASP A 59 -0.88 -14.74 -8.27
N LEU A 60 0.38 -14.49 -7.87
CA LEU A 60 1.32 -15.53 -7.50
C LEU A 60 0.79 -16.38 -6.34
N HIS A 61 0.24 -15.74 -5.30
CA HIS A 61 -0.35 -16.45 -4.16
C HIS A 61 -1.55 -17.31 -4.57
N SER A 62 -2.46 -16.78 -5.38
CA SER A 62 -3.61 -17.55 -5.89
C SER A 62 -3.18 -18.72 -6.78
N GLY A 63 -2.10 -18.55 -7.55
CA GLY A 63 -1.50 -19.62 -8.35
C GLY A 63 -0.90 -20.74 -7.49
N TYR A 64 -0.29 -20.42 -6.34
CA TYR A 64 0.19 -21.41 -5.39
C TYR A 64 -0.95 -22.17 -4.69
N ASP A 65 -2.04 -21.50 -4.34
CA ASP A 65 -3.22 -22.13 -3.74
C ASP A 65 -3.88 -23.10 -4.74
N ALA A 66 -4.02 -22.70 -6.00
CA ALA A 66 -4.52 -23.57 -7.07
C ALA A 66 -3.62 -24.80 -7.32
N LEU A 67 -2.30 -24.64 -7.15
CA LEU A 67 -1.34 -25.74 -7.23
C LEU A 67 -1.45 -26.70 -6.03
N ASP A 68 -1.64 -26.20 -4.79
CA ASP A 68 -1.82 -27.04 -3.60
C ASP A 68 -3.12 -27.86 -3.71
N GLU A 69 -4.20 -27.25 -4.22
CA GLU A 69 -5.47 -27.96 -4.44
C GLU A 69 -5.34 -29.06 -5.51
N ARG A 70 -4.62 -28.79 -6.62
CA ARG A 70 -4.37 -29.82 -7.65
C ARG A 70 -3.44 -30.93 -7.16
N ALA A 71 -2.42 -30.62 -6.39
CA ALA A 71 -1.52 -31.62 -5.80
C ALA A 71 -2.25 -32.54 -4.80
N ARG A 72 -3.16 -31.98 -4.00
CA ARG A 72 -4.02 -32.76 -3.10
C ARG A 72 -4.99 -33.66 -3.88
N PHE A 73 -5.60 -33.13 -4.94
CA PHE A 73 -6.61 -33.87 -5.71
C PHE A 73 -6.03 -34.96 -6.62
N GLU A 74 -4.91 -34.70 -7.32
CA GLU A 74 -4.34 -35.66 -8.28
C GLU A 74 -3.30 -36.61 -7.68
N LEU A 75 -2.52 -36.16 -6.70
CA LEU A 75 -1.40 -36.93 -6.14
C LEU A 75 -1.65 -37.42 -4.72
N GLY A 76 -2.79 -37.06 -4.11
CA GLY A 76 -3.08 -37.39 -2.72
C GLY A 76 -2.05 -36.82 -1.75
N MET A 77 -1.45 -35.67 -2.11
CA MET A 77 -0.34 -35.09 -1.35
C MET A 77 -0.86 -34.54 -0.02
N VAL A 78 -0.34 -35.08 1.10
CA VAL A 78 -0.66 -34.66 2.46
C VAL A 78 0.58 -33.99 3.06
N LYS A 79 0.45 -32.80 3.65
CA LYS A 79 1.57 -32.12 4.33
C LYS A 79 2.05 -32.96 5.53
N ALA A 80 3.33 -32.87 5.86
CA ALA A 80 3.97 -33.69 6.90
C ALA A 80 3.31 -33.63 8.30
N ASN A 81 2.53 -32.58 8.59
CA ASN A 81 1.81 -32.38 9.85
C ASN A 81 0.27 -32.31 9.66
N GLU A 82 -0.27 -32.87 8.57
CA GLU A 82 -1.71 -32.86 8.25
C GLU A 82 -2.32 -34.26 8.48
N VAL A 83 -3.52 -34.32 9.07
CA VAL A 83 -4.31 -35.56 9.21
C VAL A 83 -5.45 -35.51 8.21
N PHE A 84 -5.40 -36.36 7.19
CA PHE A 84 -6.41 -36.44 6.14
C PHE A 84 -7.60 -37.31 6.59
N PHE A 85 -8.82 -36.73 6.60
CA PHE A 85 -10.06 -37.45 6.90
C PHE A 85 -10.88 -37.63 5.63
N HIS A 86 -11.08 -38.88 5.20
CA HIS A 86 -11.99 -39.20 4.12
C HIS A 86 -13.35 -39.61 4.70
N VAL A 87 -14.35 -38.75 4.54
CA VAL A 87 -15.72 -39.05 5.00
C VAL A 87 -16.36 -39.97 3.97
N MET A 88 -16.39 -41.28 4.26
CA MET A 88 -17.22 -42.22 3.50
C MET A 88 -18.69 -42.00 3.86
N GLU A 89 -19.53 -41.86 2.84
CA GLU A 89 -20.97 -41.69 3.00
C GLU A 89 -21.56 -42.90 3.74
N PRO A 90 -22.21 -42.72 4.91
CA PRO A 90 -22.74 -43.83 5.69
C PRO A 90 -24.01 -44.36 5.02
N GLY A 91 -23.86 -45.21 4.01
CA GLY A 91 -24.97 -45.55 3.12
C GLY A 91 -25.05 -46.97 2.55
N ILE A 92 -24.04 -47.83 2.70
CA ILE A 92 -24.15 -49.21 2.19
C ILE A 92 -24.04 -50.17 3.37
N ARG A 93 -25.20 -50.55 3.90
CA ARG A 93 -25.33 -51.73 4.76
C ARG A 93 -24.72 -52.92 4.01
N PRO A 94 -23.66 -53.59 4.53
CA PRO A 94 -23.15 -54.79 3.89
C PRO A 94 -24.28 -55.84 3.84
N PRO A 95 -24.44 -56.60 2.75
CA PRO A 95 -25.45 -57.64 2.67
C PRO A 95 -25.22 -58.62 3.81
N THR A 96 -26.18 -58.70 4.72
CA THR A 96 -26.22 -59.70 5.79
C THR A 96 -26.10 -61.07 5.15
N GLU A 97 -24.95 -61.72 5.31
CA GLU A 97 -24.75 -63.11 4.94
C GLU A 97 -25.59 -63.98 5.88
N VAL A 98 -26.81 -64.27 5.45
CA VAL A 98 -27.71 -65.20 6.13
C VAL A 98 -27.15 -66.60 5.90
N LYS A 99 -26.36 -67.07 6.87
CA LYS A 99 -25.89 -68.45 6.99
C LYS A 99 -27.13 -69.36 7.04
N ARG A 100 -27.40 -70.06 5.94
CA ARG A 100 -28.50 -71.03 5.84
C ARG A 100 -28.01 -72.37 6.45
N PRO A 101 -28.81 -73.05 7.30
CA PRO A 101 -28.45 -74.36 7.86
C PRO A 101 -28.41 -75.45 6.78
#